data_AF-A0A496UTU0-F1
#
_entry.id   AF-A0A496UTU0-F1
#
_cell.length_a   1.000
_cell.length_b   1.000
_cell.length_c   1.000
_cell.angle_alpha   90.00
_cell.angle_beta   90.00
_cell.angle_gamma   90.00
#
_symmetry.space_group_name_H-M   'P 1'
#
loop_
_entity.id
_entity.type
_entity.pdbx_description
1 polymer ?
#
loop_
_entity_poly.entity_id
_entity_poly.type
_entity_poly.pdbx_seq_one_letter_code
_entity_poly.pdbx_strand_id
1 'polypeptide(L)'
;MRWLVVPFLAVAAALVAVALWSPSLLLRLAHCPWRSLTGIPCPTCGGTEAAVHLAGGHWSAAWRANPLAPLLVILVVLWAGWSLAAAFLPALRLQVELTPAERKAARIGTALLIVGLWTRQILVG
;
A
#
# COMPACT_ATOMS: atom_id res chain seq x y z
N MET A 1 2.43 1.78 23.38
CA MET A 1 2.64 1.82 21.91
C MET A 1 3.49 0.66 21.38
N ARG A 2 4.63 0.29 21.99
CA ARG A 2 5.55 -0.77 21.49
C ARG A 2 4.90 -2.18 21.35
N TRP A 3 3.92 -2.52 22.18
CA TRP A 3 3.23 -3.82 22.16
C TRP A 3 2.29 -4.05 20.97
N LEU A 4 1.81 -2.99 20.31
CA LEU A 4 0.99 -3.11 19.10
C LEU A 4 1.84 -3.34 17.85
N VAL A 5 3.13 -3.04 17.87
CA VAL A 5 3.99 -3.11 16.68
C VAL A 5 4.42 -4.54 16.37
N VAL A 6 4.65 -5.35 17.41
CA VAL A 6 5.08 -6.75 17.31
C VAL A 6 4.09 -7.63 16.54
N PRO A 7 2.77 -7.65 16.85
CA PRO A 7 1.83 -8.47 16.09
C PRO A 7 1.70 -8.01 14.63
N PHE A 8 1.76 -6.70 14.36
CA PHE A 8 1.71 -6.19 12.98
C PHE A 8 2.95 -6.59 12.16
N LEU A 9 4.14 -6.55 12.77
CA LEU A 9 5.37 -7.01 12.12
C LEU A 9 5.37 -8.52 11.88
N ALA A 10 4.84 -9.31 12.83
CA ALA A 10 4.73 -10.75 12.69
C ALA A 10 3.75 -11.14 11.58
N VAL A 11 2.59 -10.46 11.50
CA VAL A 11 1.62 -10.66 10.41
C VAL A 11 2.23 -10.24 9.07
N ALA A 12 2.90 -9.09 8.99
CA ALA A 12 3.57 -8.66 7.77
C ALA A 12 4.67 -9.64 7.33
N ALA A 13 5.50 -10.11 8.26
CA ALA A 13 6.55 -11.08 7.98
C ALA A 13 5.98 -12.43 7.52
N ALA A 14 4.89 -12.91 8.14
CA ALA A 14 4.20 -14.11 7.72
C ALA A 14 3.60 -13.98 6.32
N LEU A 15 2.96 -12.84 6.02
CA LEU A 15 2.41 -12.57 4.68
C LEU A 15 3.52 -12.50 3.62
N VAL A 16 4.65 -11.86 3.94
CA VAL A 16 5.83 -11.83 3.06
C VAL A 16 6.39 -13.24 2.87
N ALA A 17 6.55 -14.02 3.94
CA ALA A 17 7.04 -15.40 3.86
C ALA A 17 6.14 -16.26 2.98
N VAL A 18 4.81 -16.18 3.15
CA VAL A 18 3.85 -16.90 2.31
C VAL A 18 3.88 -16.39 0.86
N ALA A 19 4.02 -15.10 0.62
CA ALA A 19 4.16 -14.53 -0.73
C ALA A 19 5.42 -15.02 -1.45
N LEU A 20 6.51 -15.24 -0.71
CA LEU A 20 7.77 -15.73 -1.26
C LEU A 20 7.76 -17.26 -1.47
N TRP A 21 7.10 -18.02 -0.60
CA TRP A 21 7.08 -19.50 -0.66
C TRP A 21 5.95 -20.07 -1.52
N SER A 22 4.75 -19.49 -1.46
CA SER A 22 3.57 -20.00 -2.16
C SER A 22 2.66 -18.85 -2.61
N PRO A 23 3.10 -18.05 -3.59
CA PRO A 23 2.31 -16.94 -4.11
C PRO A 23 0.95 -17.40 -4.66
N SER A 24 0.89 -18.60 -5.23
CA SER A 24 -0.33 -19.21 -5.75
C SER A 24 -1.40 -19.48 -4.67
N LEU A 25 -1.01 -19.73 -3.42
CA LEU A 25 -1.95 -19.89 -2.30
C LEU A 25 -2.62 -18.56 -1.95
N LEU A 26 -1.85 -17.48 -1.89
CA LEU A 26 -2.39 -16.13 -1.65
C LEU A 26 -3.29 -15.67 -2.79
N LEU A 27 -2.94 -15.95 -4.05
CA LEU A 27 -3.78 -15.60 -5.19
C LEU A 27 -5.09 -16.39 -5.21
N ARG A 28 -5.07 -17.68 -4.85
CA ARG A 28 -6.30 -18.49 -4.74
C ARG A 28 -7.27 -17.95 -3.68
N LEU A 29 -6.73 -17.46 -2.56
CA LEU A 29 -7.51 -16.82 -1.49
C LEU A 29 -7.92 -15.38 -1.83
N ALA A 30 -7.25 -14.73 -2.79
CA ALA A 30 -7.47 -13.33 -3.18
C ALA A 30 -8.64 -13.14 -4.16
N HIS A 31 -9.74 -13.88 -4.00
CA HIS A 31 -10.99 -13.53 -4.68
C HIS A 31 -11.63 -12.35 -3.97
N CYS A 32 -11.88 -11.26 -4.70
CA CYS A 32 -12.56 -10.06 -4.18
C CYS A 32 -14.08 -10.31 -4.22
N PRO A 33 -14.76 -10.64 -3.10
CA PRO A 33 -16.19 -10.96 -3.12
C PRO A 33 -17.02 -9.78 -3.63
N TRP A 34 -16.56 -8.55 -3.37
CA TRP A 34 -17.19 -7.33 -3.87
C TRP A 34 -17.23 -7.26 -5.39
N ARG A 35 -16.11 -7.56 -6.07
CA ARG A 35 -16.05 -7.61 -7.54
C ARG A 35 -16.93 -8.74 -8.08
N SER A 36 -16.97 -9.88 -7.39
CA SER A 36 -17.82 -11.00 -7.77
C SER A 36 -19.31 -10.70 -7.64
N LEU A 37 -19.71 -9.90 -6.64
CA LEU A 37 -21.11 -9.55 -6.38
C LEU A 37 -21.61 -8.36 -7.21
N THR A 38 -20.77 -7.34 -7.39
CA THR A 38 -21.18 -6.06 -8.01
C THR A 38 -20.66 -5.88 -9.44
N GLY A 39 -19.68 -6.70 -9.87
CA GLY A 39 -18.95 -6.49 -11.12
C GLY A 39 -17.94 -5.34 -11.07
N ILE A 40 -17.98 -4.47 -10.05
CA ILE A 40 -17.14 -3.28 -9.93
C ILE A 40 -15.96 -3.60 -9.01
N PRO A 41 -14.69 -3.40 -9.43
CA PRO A 41 -13.56 -3.53 -8.54
C PRO A 41 -13.62 -2.41 -7.49
N CYS A 42 -13.46 -2.73 -6.20
CA CYS A 42 -13.23 -1.70 -5.18
C CYS A 42 -11.77 -1.18 -5.26
N PRO A 43 -11.43 -0.05 -4.63
CA PRO A 43 -10.08 0.54 -4.72
C PRO A 43 -8.95 -0.40 -4.27
N THR A 44 -9.27 -1.41 -3.47
CA THR A 44 -8.30 -2.40 -2.95
C THR A 44 -8.32 -3.74 -3.71
N CYS A 45 -9.25 -3.97 -4.65
CA CYS A 45 -9.21 -5.20 -5.44
C CYS A 45 -7.89 -5.26 -6.22
N GLY A 46 -7.33 -6.47 -6.39
CA GLY A 46 -6.01 -6.66 -6.99
C GLY A 46 -4.82 -6.31 -6.07
N GLY A 47 -5.06 -5.86 -4.83
CA GLY A 47 -4.00 -5.51 -3.88
C GLY A 47 -3.09 -6.69 -3.53
N THR A 48 -3.65 -7.89 -3.33
CA THR A 48 -2.86 -9.10 -3.04
C THR A 48 -2.01 -9.52 -4.23
N GLU A 49 -2.57 -9.48 -5.44
CA GLU A 49 -1.84 -9.75 -6.69
C GLU A 49 -0.70 -8.74 -6.89
N ALA A 50 -0.97 -7.45 -6.66
CA ALA A 50 0.05 -6.42 -6.71
C ALA A 50 1.15 -6.65 -5.67
N ALA A 51 0.81 -7.06 -4.45
CA ALA A 51 1.78 -7.40 -3.41
C ALA A 51 2.67 -8.59 -3.80
N VAL A 52 2.10 -9.64 -4.41
CA VAL A 52 2.88 -10.78 -4.92
C VAL A 52 3.83 -10.34 -6.03
N HIS A 53 3.36 -9.52 -6.97
CA HIS A 53 4.23 -8.95 -8.01
C HIS A 53 5.35 -8.09 -7.43
N LEU A 54 5.07 -7.26 -6.42
CA LEU A 54 6.09 -6.47 -5.73
C LEU A 54 7.11 -7.33 -5.00
N ALA A 55 6.67 -8.40 -4.32
CA ALA A 55 7.56 -9.36 -3.68
C ALA A 55 8.51 -10.04 -4.68
N GLY A 56 8.03 -10.29 -5.91
CA GLY A 56 8.86 -10.77 -7.02
C GLY A 56 9.67 -9.69 -7.74
N GLY A 57 9.58 -8.41 -7.35
CA GLY A 57 10.25 -7.29 -8.03
C GLY A 57 9.61 -6.85 -9.36
N HIS A 58 8.39 -7.31 -9.66
CA HIS A 58 7.68 -7.05 -10.92
C HIS A 58 6.78 -5.80 -10.79
N TRP A 59 7.40 -4.62 -10.68
CA TRP A 59 6.70 -3.34 -10.44
C TRP A 59 5.64 -2.99 -11.48
N SER A 60 5.90 -3.26 -12.76
CA SER A 60 4.95 -2.96 -13.84
C SER A 60 3.69 -3.83 -13.75
N ALA A 61 3.85 -5.11 -13.39
CA ALA A 61 2.73 -6.01 -13.17
C ALA A 61 1.94 -5.61 -11.92
N ALA A 62 2.62 -5.22 -10.84
CA ALA A 62 1.96 -4.70 -9.65
C ALA A 62 1.14 -3.43 -9.93
N TRP A 63 1.68 -2.50 -10.71
CA TRP A 63 0.99 -1.27 -11.11
C TRP A 63 -0.26 -1.51 -11.97
N ARG A 64 -0.27 -2.59 -12.75
CA ARG A 64 -1.44 -3.03 -13.51
C ARG A 64 -2.48 -3.70 -12.60
N ALA A 65 -2.05 -4.54 -11.66
CA ALA A 65 -2.95 -5.23 -10.74
C ALA A 65 -3.66 -4.25 -9.77
N ASN A 66 -2.89 -3.40 -9.08
CA ASN A 66 -3.42 -2.32 -8.25
C ASN A 66 -2.37 -1.22 -8.07
N PRO A 67 -2.58 0.01 -8.57
CA PRO A 67 -1.59 1.10 -8.46
C PRO A 67 -1.42 1.68 -7.06
N LEU A 68 -2.39 1.50 -6.14
CA LEU A 68 -2.24 1.98 -4.76
C LEU A 68 -1.20 1.17 -3.99
N ALA A 69 -1.07 -0.13 -4.28
CA ALA A 69 -0.10 -1.01 -3.62
C ALA A 69 1.38 -0.55 -3.79
N PRO A 70 1.91 -0.34 -5.00
CA PRO A 70 3.29 0.15 -5.19
C PRO A 70 3.50 1.54 -4.59
N LEU A 71 2.52 2.45 -4.69
CA LEU A 71 2.61 3.77 -4.07
C LEU A 71 2.72 3.69 -2.55
N LEU A 72 1.92 2.81 -1.92
CA LEU A 72 1.97 2.59 -0.49
C LEU A 72 3.32 2.01 -0.06
N VAL A 73 3.87 1.05 -0.82
CA VAL A 73 5.20 0.49 -0.54
C VAL A 73 6.28 1.57 -0.61
N ILE A 74 6.27 2.41 -1.66
CA ILE A 74 7.22 3.52 -1.79
C ILE A 74 7.11 4.47 -0.60
N LEU A 75 5.89 4.88 -0.23
CA LEU A 75 5.65 5.78 0.89
C LEU A 75 6.16 5.20 2.22
N VAL A 76 5.89 3.92 2.48
CA VAL A 76 6.36 3.23 3.69
C VAL A 76 7.89 3.14 3.71
N VAL A 77 8.53 2.81 2.60
CA VAL A 77 10.00 2.73 2.51
C VAL A 77 10.64 4.10 2.74
N LEU A 78 10.13 5.16 2.12
CA LEU A 78 10.62 6.52 2.31
C LEU A 78 10.43 6.98 3.76
N TRP A 79 9.25 6.72 4.33
CA TRP A 79 8.95 7.08 5.71
C TRP A 79 9.82 6.31 6.72
N ALA A 80 10.02 5.01 6.52
CA ALA A 80 10.88 4.18 7.36
C ALA A 80 12.35 4.62 7.26
N GLY A 81 12.85 4.85 6.05
CA GLY A 81 14.21 5.35 5.80
C GLY A 81 14.44 6.72 6.43
N TRP A 82 13.49 7.64 6.28
CA TRP A 82 13.54 8.96 6.92
C TRP A 82 13.52 8.85 8.45
N SER A 83 12.63 8.03 9.00
CA SER A 83 12.52 7.83 10.45
C SER A 83 13.80 7.24 11.04
N LEU A 84 14.43 6.30 10.33
CA LEU A 84 15.73 5.75 10.71
C LEU A 84 16.82 6.82 10.65
N ALA A 85 16.89 7.60 9.57
CA ALA A 85 17.87 8.69 9.43
C ALA A 85 17.70 9.74 10.54
N ALA A 86 16.46 10.14 10.85
CA ALA A 86 16.13 11.10 11.90
C ALA A 86 16.37 10.57 13.33
N ALA A 87 16.51 9.25 13.50
CA ALA A 87 16.93 8.65 14.76
C ALA A 87 18.42 8.89 15.04
N PHE A 88 19.25 8.91 13.99
CA PHE A 88 20.70 9.13 14.09
C PHE A 88 21.13 10.59 13.86
N LEU A 89 20.35 11.34 13.08
CA LEU A 89 20.61 12.73 12.73
C LEU A 89 19.43 13.59 13.21
N PRO A 90 19.50 14.17 14.42
CA PRO A 90 18.41 14.98 14.96
C PRO A 90 18.03 16.16 14.06
N ALA A 91 18.98 16.67 13.27
CA ALA A 91 18.74 17.73 12.28
C ALA A 91 17.75 17.33 11.17
N LEU A 92 17.53 16.03 10.94
CA LEU A 92 16.55 15.51 9.98
C LEU A 92 15.16 15.27 10.60
N ARG A 93 14.95 15.62 11.89
CA ARG A 93 13.62 15.51 12.51
C ARG A 93 12.71 16.61 11.98
N LEU A 94 12.04 16.30 10.86
CA LEU A 94 11.01 17.14 10.27
C LEU A 94 9.78 17.17 11.19
N GLN A 95 9.54 18.31 11.83
CA GLN A 95 8.28 18.58 12.51
C GLN A 95 7.33 19.20 11.48
N VAL A 96 6.53 18.37 10.82
CA VAL A 96 5.55 18.85 9.85
C VAL A 96 4.33 19.36 10.61
N GLU A 97 4.31 20.66 10.88
CA GLU A 97 3.15 21.33 11.43
C GLU A 97 2.24 21.81 10.29
N LEU A 98 1.27 20.97 9.93
CA LEU A 98 0.29 21.31 8.89
C LEU A 98 -0.73 22.30 9.45
N THR A 99 -0.85 23.45 8.80
CA THR A 99 -1.97 24.37 9.01
C THR A 99 -3.30 23.67 8.71
N PRO A 100 -4.43 24.15 9.24
CA PRO A 100 -5.75 23.58 8.94
C PRO A 100 -6.04 23.53 7.43
N ALA A 101 -5.59 24.54 6.67
CA ALA A 101 -5.74 24.61 5.23
C ALA A 101 -4.92 23.54 4.50
N GLU A 102 -3.64 23.38 4.83
CA GLU A 102 -2.77 22.36 4.23
C GLU A 102 -3.25 20.94 4.55
N ARG A 103 -3.72 20.70 5.78
CA ARG A 103 -4.30 19.41 6.17
C ARG A 103 -5.54 19.09 5.35
N LYS A 104 -6.41 20.08 5.13
CA LYS A 104 -7.60 19.92 4.28
C LYS A 104 -7.19 19.64 2.83
N ALA A 105 -6.22 20.39 2.30
CA ALA A 105 -5.69 20.18 0.95
C ALA A 105 -5.07 18.79 0.79
N ALA A 106 -4.25 18.33 1.74
CA ALA A 106 -3.65 17.00 1.71
C ALA A 106 -4.71 15.88 1.74
N ARG A 107 -5.76 16.03 2.54
CA ARG A 107 -6.89 15.08 2.58
C ARG A 107 -7.63 15.03 1.25
N ILE A 108 -7.96 16.20 0.69
CA ILE A 108 -8.64 16.30 -0.62
C ILE A 108 -7.75 15.72 -1.72
N GLY A 109 -6.47 16.09 -1.76
CA GLY A 109 -5.50 15.57 -2.74
C GLY A 109 -5.35 14.06 -2.65
N THR A 110 -5.26 13.50 -1.44
CA THR A 110 -5.21 12.05 -1.23
C THR A 110 -6.48 11.36 -1.71
N ALA A 111 -7.66 11.94 -1.39
CA ALA A 111 -8.94 11.41 -1.85
C ALA A 111 -9.05 11.44 -3.38
N LEU A 112 -8.66 12.55 -4.02
CA LEU A 112 -8.65 12.69 -5.47
C LEU A 112 -7.67 11.71 -6.13
N LEU A 113 -6.50 11.50 -5.55
CA LEU A 113 -5.54 10.51 -6.02
C LEU A 113 -6.13 9.09 -5.96
N ILE A 114 -6.72 8.70 -4.83
CA ILE A 114 -7.36 7.39 -4.67
C ILE A 114 -8.49 7.22 -5.68
N VAL A 115 -9.36 8.22 -5.82
CA VAL A 115 -10.48 8.19 -6.78
C VAL A 115 -9.96 8.11 -8.21
N GLY A 116 -8.96 8.91 -8.60
CA GLY A 116 -8.40 8.89 -9.95
C GLY A 116 -7.73 7.55 -10.29
N LEU A 117 -6.99 6.97 -9.36
CA LEU A 117 -6.38 5.65 -9.52
C LEU A 117 -7.43 4.53 -9.57
N TRP A 118 -8.51 4.66 -8.82
CA TRP A 118 -9.64 3.75 -8.86
C TRP A 118 -10.42 3.85 -10.18
N THR A 119 -10.67 5.06 -10.68
CA THR A 119 -11.27 5.27 -12.00
C THR A 119 -10.42 4.64 -13.10
N ARG A 120 -9.09 4.82 -13.07
CA ARG A 120 -8.19 4.09 -13.97
C ARG A 120 -8.37 2.57 -13.86
N GLN A 121 -8.46 2.04 -12.65
CA GLN A 121 -8.63 0.61 -12.41
C GLN A 121 -9.95 0.08 -12.98
N ILE A 122 -11.03 0.89 -12.97
CA ILE A 122 -12.31 0.55 -13.61
C ILE A 122 -12.20 0.59 -15.13
N LEU A 123 -11.47 1.56 -15.69
CA LEU A 123 -11.37 1.76 -17.14
C LEU A 123 -10.44 0.77 -17.84
N VAL A 124 -9.45 0.22 -17.12
CA VAL A 124 -8.38 -0.62 -17.67
C VAL A 124 -8.48 -2.09 -17.21
N GLY A 125 -9.30 -2.39 -16.21
CA GLY A 125 -9.41 -3.71 -15.57
C GLY A 125 -10.68 -4.48 -15.91
#